data_AF-A0A2S8J7A1-F1
#
_entry.id   AF-A0A2S8J7A1-F1
#
_cell.length_a   1.000
_cell.length_b   1.000
_cell.length_c   1.000
_cell.angle_alpha   90.00
_cell.angle_beta   90.00
_cell.angle_gamma   90.00
#
_symmetry.space_group_name_H-M   'P 1'
#
loop_
_entity.id
_entity.type
_entity.pdbx_description
1 polymer ?
#
loop_
_entity_poly.entity_id
_entity_poly.type
_entity_poly.pdbx_seq_one_letter_code
_entity_poly.pdbx_strand_id
1 'polypeptide(L)'
;MKSVLSALPTHYDPADDSTLFSWAVEPEHGRLSVVSAPGAGGILVVQISGDIDVTTLHTFGNHLDEAISERLPFVLDLTDVQFFCASALPVLGTMAARARRHTVPWAVTGNNALRRPLTAMKMAAQIPFCADLEDAFLLVAQGIHQGGRSA
;
A
#
# COMPACT_ATOMS: atom_id res chain seq x y z
N MET A 1 8.75 18.09 -70.65
CA MET A 1 8.23 16.71 -70.43
C MET A 1 9.13 16.05 -69.40
N LYS A 2 8.72 15.58 -68.22
CA LYS A 2 7.40 15.21 -67.67
C LYS A 2 7.30 15.69 -66.21
N SER A 3 6.11 16.18 -65.86
CA SER A 3 5.62 16.42 -64.49
C SER A 3 5.16 15.09 -63.90
N VAL A 4 5.34 14.88 -62.59
CA VAL A 4 4.61 13.83 -61.85
C VAL A 4 4.00 14.45 -60.61
N LEU A 5 2.67 14.44 -60.60
CA LEU A 5 1.79 14.97 -59.59
C LEU A 5 1.91 14.22 -58.27
N SER A 6 1.80 15.01 -57.20
CA SER A 6 1.22 14.70 -55.88
C SER A 6 0.29 13.49 -55.86
N ALA A 7 0.66 12.46 -55.11
CA ALA A 7 -0.28 11.48 -54.56
C ALA A 7 -0.59 11.88 -53.11
N LEU A 8 -1.87 12.14 -52.82
CA LEU A 8 -2.35 12.30 -51.45
C LEU A 8 -2.10 11.02 -50.63
N PRO A 9 -1.80 11.12 -49.32
CA PRO A 9 -1.79 9.95 -48.47
C PRO A 9 -3.16 9.31 -48.42
N THR A 10 -3.18 8.00 -48.64
CA THR A 10 -4.32 7.11 -48.50
C THR A 10 -4.99 7.30 -47.13
N HIS A 11 -6.31 7.27 -47.14
CA HIS A 11 -7.22 7.42 -46.01
C HIS A 11 -6.69 6.77 -44.72
N TYR A 12 -6.50 7.56 -43.67
CA TYR A 12 -6.18 7.09 -42.31
C TYR A 12 -7.43 6.41 -41.74
N ASP A 13 -7.33 5.12 -41.44
CA ASP A 13 -8.36 4.35 -40.73
C ASP A 13 -7.95 4.25 -39.25
N PRO A 14 -8.64 4.94 -38.33
CA PRO A 14 -8.28 4.96 -36.91
C PRO A 14 -8.53 3.62 -36.18
N ALA A 15 -9.16 2.62 -36.81
CA ALA A 15 -9.46 1.34 -36.17
C ALA A 15 -8.28 0.35 -36.17
N ASP A 16 -7.29 0.52 -37.04
CA ASP A 16 -6.14 -0.40 -37.20
C ASP A 16 -4.99 -0.13 -36.19
N ASP A 17 -5.03 1.02 -35.51
CA ASP A 17 -3.97 1.49 -34.60
C ASP A 17 -4.05 0.86 -33.19
N SER A 18 -5.13 0.13 -32.90
CA SER A 18 -5.37 -0.50 -31.60
C SER A 18 -4.44 -1.69 -31.29
N THR A 19 -3.67 -2.16 -32.29
CA THR A 19 -2.67 -3.22 -32.12
C THR A 19 -1.22 -2.72 -32.18
N LEU A 20 -0.99 -1.46 -32.56
CA LEU A 20 0.35 -0.87 -32.72
C LEU A 20 1.01 -0.48 -31.39
N PHE A 21 0.21 -0.32 -30.34
CA PHE A 21 0.68 -0.04 -28.98
C PHE A 21 0.21 -1.11 -28.01
N SER A 22 0.74 -2.33 -28.12
CA SER A 22 0.49 -3.39 -27.12
C SER A 22 0.92 -3.03 -25.70
N TRP A 23 1.72 -1.96 -25.51
CA TRP A 23 2.06 -1.36 -24.21
C TRP A 23 0.96 -0.42 -23.67
N ALA A 24 0.00 0.00 -24.50
CA ALA A 24 -1.15 0.79 -24.11
C ALA A 24 -2.31 -0.08 -23.58
N VAL A 25 -2.09 -1.40 -23.42
CA VAL A 25 -2.92 -2.20 -22.52
C VAL A 25 -2.67 -1.64 -21.12
N GLU A 26 -3.60 -0.80 -20.67
CA GLU A 26 -3.62 -0.32 -19.29
C GLU A 26 -3.55 -1.55 -18.38
N PRO A 27 -2.50 -1.67 -17.54
CA PRO A 27 -2.50 -2.66 -16.47
C PRO A 27 -3.80 -2.52 -15.66
N GLU A 28 -4.26 -3.63 -15.08
CA GLU A 28 -5.29 -3.57 -14.04
C GLU A 28 -4.72 -2.86 -12.79
N HIS A 29 -4.56 -1.53 -12.88
CA HIS A 29 -4.21 -0.68 -11.75
C HIS A 29 -5.43 -0.54 -10.84
N GLY A 30 -5.18 -0.20 -9.58
CA GLY A 30 -6.27 0.25 -8.72
C GLY A 30 -7.05 -0.84 -7.97
N ARG A 31 -6.62 -2.11 -8.02
CA ARG A 31 -7.26 -3.15 -7.21
C ARG A 31 -6.61 -3.22 -5.83
N LEU A 32 -7.33 -2.75 -4.83
CA LEU A 32 -6.98 -2.89 -3.42
C LEU A 32 -8.05 -3.73 -2.72
N SER A 33 -7.63 -4.83 -2.08
CA SER A 33 -8.50 -5.66 -1.26
C SER A 33 -8.01 -5.59 0.19
N VAL A 34 -8.98 -5.48 1.12
CA VAL A 34 -8.71 -5.45 2.55
C VAL A 34 -9.52 -6.54 3.23
N VAL A 35 -8.83 -7.35 4.02
CA VAL A 35 -9.44 -8.38 4.87
C VAL A 35 -8.98 -8.16 6.29
N SER A 36 -9.94 -8.04 7.20
CA SER A 36 -9.68 -7.91 8.64
C SER A 36 -10.11 -9.18 9.36
N ALA A 37 -9.23 -9.76 10.16
CA ALA A 37 -9.51 -10.97 10.91
C ALA A 37 -8.96 -10.89 12.34
N PRO A 38 -9.63 -11.48 13.34
CA PRO A 38 -9.07 -11.63 14.67
C PRO A 38 -7.81 -12.50 14.64
N GLY A 39 -6.72 -12.00 15.22
CA GLY A 39 -5.48 -12.72 15.47
C GLY A 39 -5.33 -13.14 16.93
N ALA A 40 -4.16 -13.72 17.25
CA ALA A 40 -3.85 -14.15 18.60
C ALA A 40 -3.81 -12.97 19.60
N GLY A 41 -4.20 -13.21 20.84
CA GLY A 41 -4.08 -12.22 21.92
C GLY A 41 -4.94 -10.96 21.76
N GLY A 42 -6.00 -11.00 20.95
CA GLY A 42 -6.86 -9.85 20.68
C GLY A 42 -6.25 -8.84 19.70
N ILE A 43 -5.21 -9.24 18.97
CA ILE A 43 -4.57 -8.42 17.92
C ILE A 43 -5.36 -8.58 16.62
N LEU A 44 -5.79 -7.48 16.01
CA LEU A 44 -6.42 -7.49 14.69
C LEU A 44 -5.36 -7.69 13.60
N VAL A 45 -5.62 -8.54 12.61
CA VAL A 45 -4.83 -8.59 11.38
C VAL A 45 -5.58 -7.86 10.30
N VAL A 46 -4.97 -6.81 9.73
CA VAL A 46 -5.47 -6.08 8.58
C VAL A 46 -4.58 -6.45 7.40
N GLN A 47 -5.03 -7.37 6.56
CA GLN A 47 -4.32 -7.79 5.37
C GLN A 47 -4.76 -6.95 4.18
N ILE A 48 -3.80 -6.37 3.47
CA ILE A 48 -4.03 -5.61 2.25
C ILE A 48 -3.28 -6.28 1.10
N SER A 49 -3.95 -6.44 -0.03
CA SER A 49 -3.39 -7.04 -1.24
C SER A 49 -3.71 -6.21 -2.48
N GLY A 50 -2.91 -6.41 -3.53
CA GLY A 50 -3.02 -5.64 -4.79
C GLY A 50 -2.17 -4.38 -4.77
N ASP A 51 -2.69 -3.26 -5.27
CA ASP A 51 -1.89 -2.05 -5.52
C ASP A 51 -2.26 -0.90 -4.57
N ILE A 52 -1.22 -0.30 -3.98
CA ILE A 52 -1.30 0.96 -3.24
C ILE A 52 -0.75 2.06 -4.16
N ASP A 53 -1.59 2.57 -5.05
CA ASP A 53 -1.27 3.62 -6.01
C ASP A 53 -2.13 4.87 -5.79
N VAL A 54 -2.02 5.87 -6.67
CA VAL A 54 -2.76 7.13 -6.55
C VAL A 54 -4.29 6.96 -6.60
N THR A 55 -4.78 5.91 -7.24
CA THR A 55 -6.21 5.59 -7.36
C THR A 55 -6.75 4.88 -6.11
N THR A 56 -5.91 4.12 -5.40
CA THR A 56 -6.30 3.39 -4.17
C THR A 56 -5.88 4.08 -2.89
N LEU A 57 -5.09 5.15 -2.97
CA LEU A 57 -4.51 5.86 -1.83
C LEU A 57 -5.56 6.32 -0.81
N HIS A 58 -6.70 6.80 -1.29
CA HIS A 58 -7.80 7.23 -0.42
C HIS A 58 -8.39 6.05 0.36
N THR A 59 -8.67 4.94 -0.33
CA THR A 59 -9.19 3.70 0.28
C THR A 59 -8.19 3.12 1.29
N PHE A 60 -6.90 3.09 0.95
CA PHE A 60 -5.83 2.69 1.85
C PHE A 60 -5.83 3.55 3.14
N GLY A 61 -5.86 4.87 3.00
CA GLY A 61 -5.92 5.78 4.15
C GLY A 61 -7.13 5.56 5.05
N ASN A 62 -8.32 5.39 4.46
CA ASN A 62 -9.56 5.17 5.22
C ASN A 62 -9.49 3.90 6.07
N HIS A 63 -8.98 2.79 5.52
CA HIS A 63 -8.84 1.54 6.28
C HIS A 63 -7.83 1.64 7.42
N LEU A 64 -6.72 2.38 7.22
CA LEU A 64 -5.76 2.64 8.30
C LEU A 64 -6.37 3.50 9.42
N ASP A 65 -7.16 4.50 9.04
CA ASP A 65 -7.87 5.35 10.00
C ASP A 65 -8.93 4.56 10.79
N GLU A 66 -9.66 3.65 10.14
CA GLU A 66 -10.60 2.73 10.79
C GLU A 66 -9.88 1.83 11.80
N ALA A 67 -8.78 1.19 11.40
CA ALA A 67 -8.00 0.31 12.27
C ALA A 67 -7.51 1.01 13.55
N ILE A 68 -7.06 2.27 13.45
CA ILE A 68 -6.68 3.04 14.64
C ILE A 68 -7.89 3.50 15.46
N SER A 69 -9.01 3.83 14.80
CA SER A 69 -10.19 4.38 15.47
C SER A 69 -10.86 3.36 16.39
N GLU A 70 -10.76 2.06 16.06
CA GLU A 70 -11.16 0.95 16.93
C GLU A 70 -10.33 0.86 18.23
N ARG A 71 -9.15 1.51 18.27
CA ARG A 71 -8.20 1.49 19.39
C ARG A 71 -7.77 0.08 19.81
N LEU A 72 -7.87 -0.88 18.89
CA LEU A 72 -7.39 -2.23 19.07
C LEU A 72 -5.93 -2.32 18.61
N PRO A 73 -5.10 -3.14 19.28
CA PRO A 73 -3.78 -3.46 18.76
C PRO A 73 -3.92 -4.20 17.43
N PHE A 74 -3.07 -3.89 16.44
CA PHE A 74 -3.19 -4.49 15.11
C PHE A 74 -1.86 -4.73 14.40
N VAL A 75 -1.86 -5.72 13.51
CA VAL A 75 -0.80 -5.95 12.52
C VAL A 75 -1.35 -5.60 11.14
N LEU A 76 -0.62 -4.75 10.41
CA LEU A 76 -0.87 -4.46 9.02
C LEU A 76 -0.02 -5.40 8.15
N ASP A 77 -0.67 -6.31 7.42
CA ASP A 77 0.01 -7.24 6.52
C ASP A 77 -0.08 -6.75 5.07
N LEU A 78 1.06 -6.27 4.55
CA LEU A 78 1.22 -5.80 3.18
C LEU A 78 2.06 -6.78 2.33
N THR A 79 2.13 -8.06 2.72
CA THR A 79 2.96 -9.07 2.04
C THR A 79 2.52 -9.29 0.59
N ASP A 80 1.21 -9.24 0.35
CA ASP A 80 0.59 -9.47 -0.97
C ASP A 80 0.38 -8.18 -1.79
N VAL A 81 0.93 -7.05 -1.33
CA VAL A 81 0.91 -5.79 -2.09
C VAL A 81 1.89 -5.87 -3.27
N GLN A 82 1.41 -5.71 -4.49
CA GLN A 82 2.23 -5.81 -5.71
C GLN A 82 2.92 -4.48 -6.02
N PHE A 83 2.28 -3.35 -5.67
CA PHE A 83 2.82 -2.02 -5.88
C PHE A 83 2.58 -1.10 -4.69
N PHE A 84 3.60 -0.29 -4.34
CA PHE A 84 3.50 0.71 -3.28
C PHE A 84 4.06 2.05 -3.78
N CYS A 85 3.17 3.01 -4.03
CA CYS A 85 3.56 4.35 -4.45
C CYS A 85 4.21 5.13 -3.30
N ALA A 86 5.16 6.02 -3.64
CA ALA A 86 5.78 6.89 -2.65
C ALA A 86 4.78 7.81 -1.92
N SER A 87 3.67 8.15 -2.57
CA SER A 87 2.59 8.98 -1.99
C SER A 87 1.86 8.30 -0.83
N ALA A 88 2.01 6.99 -0.63
CA ALA A 88 1.48 6.27 0.53
C ALA A 88 2.37 6.38 1.79
N LEU A 89 3.63 6.79 1.65
CA LEU A 89 4.53 6.94 2.80
C LEU A 89 4.05 8.00 3.80
N PRO A 90 3.63 9.21 3.40
CA PRO A 90 3.06 10.19 4.33
C PRO A 90 1.80 9.70 5.04
N VAL A 91 1.00 8.83 4.40
CA VAL A 91 -0.17 8.21 5.02
C VAL A 91 0.27 7.30 6.18
N LEU A 92 1.24 6.42 5.94
CA LEU A 92 1.84 5.59 7.00
C LEU A 92 2.47 6.44 8.12
N GLY A 93 3.16 7.53 7.79
CA GLY A 93 3.74 8.43 8.78
C GLY A 93 2.68 9.11 9.66
N THR A 94 1.57 9.55 9.06
CA THR A 94 0.43 10.13 9.76
C THR A 94 -0.24 9.11 10.68
N MET A 95 -0.44 7.89 10.17
CA MET A 95 -0.95 6.75 10.93
C MET A 95 -0.05 6.45 12.14
N ALA A 96 1.26 6.39 11.95
CA ALA A 96 2.22 6.15 13.03
C ALA A 96 2.16 7.22 14.13
N ALA A 97 2.03 8.49 13.74
CA ALA A 97 1.87 9.59 14.68
C ALA A 97 0.55 9.48 15.46
N ARG A 98 -0.54 9.07 14.80
CA ARG A 98 -1.86 8.91 15.42
C ARG A 98 -1.91 7.71 16.36
N ALA A 99 -1.38 6.56 15.96
CA ALA A 99 -1.27 5.37 16.81
C ALA A 99 -0.47 5.66 18.09
N ARG A 100 0.64 6.41 17.98
CA ARG A 100 1.42 6.86 19.14
C ARG A 100 0.61 7.76 20.09
N ARG A 101 -0.20 8.69 19.55
CA ARG A 101 -1.05 9.58 20.37
C ARG A 101 -2.15 8.81 21.11
N HIS A 102 -2.65 7.73 20.53
CA HIS A 102 -3.68 6.89 21.14
C HIS A 102 -3.13 5.69 21.91
N THR A 103 -1.80 5.56 22.00
CA THR A 103 -1.13 4.42 22.63
C THR A 103 -1.60 3.07 22.06
N VAL A 104 -1.87 3.02 20.76
CA VAL A 104 -2.28 1.80 20.06
C VAL A 104 -1.03 1.06 19.60
N PRO A 105 -0.75 -0.15 20.13
CA PRO A 105 0.36 -0.98 19.65
C PRO A 105 0.07 -1.46 18.24
N TRP A 106 1.03 -1.31 17.34
CA TRP A 106 0.88 -1.79 15.97
C TRP A 106 2.23 -2.14 15.35
N ALA A 107 2.19 -2.97 14.31
CA ALA A 107 3.33 -3.33 13.47
C ALA A 107 2.88 -3.48 12.02
N VAL A 108 3.81 -3.37 11.08
CA VAL A 108 3.57 -3.65 9.66
C VAL A 108 4.57 -4.66 9.14
N THR A 109 4.09 -5.66 8.41
CA THR A 109 4.94 -6.54 7.59
C THR A 109 4.66 -6.28 6.12
N GLY A 110 5.62 -6.57 5.26
CA GLY A 110 5.44 -6.42 3.83
C GLY A 110 6.67 -6.79 3.02
N ASN A 111 6.48 -6.84 1.71
CA ASN A 111 7.53 -7.23 0.79
C ASN A 111 8.48 -6.05 0.43
N ASN A 112 9.32 -6.26 -0.59
CA ASN A 112 10.27 -5.24 -1.06
C ASN A 112 9.63 -3.94 -1.56
N ALA A 113 8.37 -3.98 -2.03
CA ALA A 113 7.64 -2.81 -2.49
C ALA A 113 7.47 -1.78 -1.37
N LEU A 114 7.29 -2.23 -0.13
CA LEU A 114 7.23 -1.37 1.05
C LEU A 114 8.62 -1.11 1.64
N ARG A 115 9.42 -2.17 1.83
CA ARG A 115 10.71 -2.09 2.54
C ARG A 115 11.68 -1.09 1.89
N ARG A 116 11.77 -1.09 0.56
CA ARG A 116 12.70 -0.22 -0.18
C ARG A 116 12.36 1.26 0.00
N PRO A 117 11.12 1.73 -0.24
CA PRO A 117 10.72 3.10 0.07
C PRO A 117 10.92 3.50 1.53
N LEU A 118 10.57 2.65 2.50
CA LEU A 118 10.79 2.95 3.93
C LEU A 118 12.28 3.17 4.26
N THR A 119 13.15 2.34 3.67
CA THR A 119 14.60 2.44 3.84
C THR A 119 15.15 3.71 3.18
N ALA A 120 14.78 3.94 1.92
CA ALA A 120 15.23 5.09 1.14
C ALA A 120 14.85 6.42 1.82
N MET A 121 13.65 6.47 2.40
CA MET A 121 13.14 7.66 3.08
C MET A 121 13.49 7.73 4.57
N LYS A 122 14.31 6.78 5.08
CA LYS A 122 14.74 6.70 6.49
C LYS A 122 13.56 6.69 7.48
N MET A 123 12.45 6.07 7.09
CA MET A 123 11.22 6.01 7.89
C MET A 123 11.17 4.81 8.85
N ALA A 124 12.18 3.93 8.81
CA ALA A 124 12.27 2.75 9.68
C ALA A 124 12.24 3.08 11.18
N ALA A 125 12.63 4.30 11.58
CA ALA A 125 12.56 4.73 12.98
C ALA A 125 11.14 5.13 13.45
N GLN A 126 10.22 5.39 12.50
CA GLN A 126 8.85 5.85 12.79
C GLN A 126 7.81 4.76 12.53
N ILE A 127 8.10 3.88 11.57
CA ILE A 127 7.22 2.81 11.14
C ILE A 127 7.76 1.50 11.73
N PRO A 128 7.00 0.81 12.62
CA PRO A 128 7.34 -0.50 13.18
C PRO A 128 7.25 -1.60 12.12
N PHE A 129 8.19 -1.60 11.19
CA PHE A 129 8.28 -2.57 10.10
C PHE A 129 9.00 -3.84 10.55
N CYS A 130 8.38 -4.99 10.32
CA CYS A 130 8.93 -6.31 10.61
C CYS A 130 9.20 -7.09 9.30
N ALA A 131 10.10 -8.09 9.38
CA ALA A 131 10.47 -8.88 8.21
C ALA A 131 9.38 -9.87 7.80
N ASP A 132 8.60 -10.34 8.78
CA ASP A 132 7.49 -11.26 8.61
C ASP A 132 6.36 -10.98 9.62
N LEU A 133 5.28 -11.74 9.46
CA LEU A 133 4.07 -11.60 10.26
C LEU A 133 4.27 -12.04 11.72
N GLU A 134 5.12 -13.04 11.98
CA GLU A 134 5.38 -13.54 13.33
C GLU A 134 6.07 -12.48 14.18
N ASP A 135 7.12 -11.85 13.64
CA ASP A 135 7.80 -10.73 14.27
C ASP A 135 6.86 -9.56 14.53
N ALA A 136 5.93 -9.28 13.60
CA ALA A 136 4.94 -8.23 13.77
C ALA A 136 4.01 -8.52 14.95
N PHE A 137 3.51 -9.75 15.09
CA PHE A 137 2.70 -10.15 16.24
C PHE A 137 3.45 -10.02 17.56
N LEU A 138 4.70 -10.49 17.61
CA LEU A 138 5.53 -10.41 18.81
C LEU A 138 5.75 -8.95 19.25
N LEU A 139 6.03 -8.06 18.30
CA LEU A 139 6.23 -6.63 18.58
C LEU A 139 4.95 -5.99 19.14
N VAL A 140 3.79 -6.29 18.55
CA VAL A 140 2.49 -5.78 19.02
C VAL A 140 2.16 -6.31 20.41
N ALA A 141 2.34 -7.61 20.65
CA ALA A 141 2.09 -8.21 21.95
C ALA A 141 2.95 -7.57 23.06
N GLN A 142 4.22 -7.29 22.78
CA GLN A 142 5.10 -6.57 23.71
C GLN A 142 4.58 -5.16 24.02
N GLY A 143 4.10 -4.43 23.01
CA GLY A 143 3.51 -3.11 23.19
C GLY A 143 2.24 -3.12 24.06
N ILE A 144 1.39 -4.14 23.93
CA ILE A 144 0.21 -4.34 24.79
C ILE A 144 0.65 -4.49 26.25
N HIS A 145 1.65 -5.34 26.53
CA HIS A 145 2.15 -5.55 27.89
C HIS A 145 2.79 -4.31 28.50
N GLN A 146 3.46 -3.47 27.70
CA GLN A 146 4.07 -2.23 28.19
C GLN A 146 3.02 -1.16 28.50
N GLY A 147 1.97 -1.05 27.68
CA GLY A 147 0.84 -0.15 27.93
C GLY A 147 0.07 -0.50 29.20
N GLY A 148 -0.13 -1.80 29.47
CA GLY A 148 -0.82 -2.28 30.67
C GLY A 148 -0.04 -2.15 31.99
N ARG A 149 1.29 -1.95 31.93
CA ARG A 149 2.14 -1.79 33.13
C ARG A 149 2.27 -0.34 33.63
N SER A 150 1.76 0.62 32.86
CA SER A 150 1.83 2.06 33.18
C SER A 150 0.48 2.65 33.61
N ALA A 151 -0.54 1.79 33.83
CA ALA A 151 -1.87 2.14 34.29
C ALA A 151 -2.09 1.74 35.76
#